data_AF-A0A820I3C4-F1
#
_entry.id   AF-A0A820I3C4-F1
#
_cell.length_a   1.000
_cell.length_b   1.000
_cell.length_c   1.000
_cell.angle_alpha   90.00
_cell.angle_beta   90.00
_cell.angle_gamma   90.00
#
_symmetry.space_group_name_H-M   'P 1'
#
loop_
_entity.id
_entity.type
_entity.pdbx_description
1 polymer ?
#
loop_
_entity_poly.entity_id
_entity_poly.type
_entity_poly.pdbx_seq_one_letter_code
_entity_poly.pdbx_strand_id
1 'polypeptide(L)'
;FPRGDSYSITTLNLKEIVTQILSLLPDLSLVTEDHLQKLRNHLKESLVAKPWLIHFFDQTNSEKDLDLRKLPSMLTDYNVGRFDCLSSPNVCNDLYIFKKPAFILFKRSGHHEFYYGRQTSNDIAGFVRDNAFSPLRTLTPSDFPSVKTDSKPFIIDFFSPFCPPCMHLLPEFRKASKRVNDQVNFGTVDCTVHQQLCQQ
;
A
#
# COMPACT_ATOMS: atom_id res chain seq x y z
N PHE A 1 -16.49 -31.51 -12.24
CA PHE A 1 -17.16 -30.56 -11.34
C PHE A 1 -16.34 -30.49 -10.05
N PRO A 2 -15.84 -29.31 -9.62
CA PRO A 2 -15.24 -29.23 -8.29
C PRO A 2 -16.33 -29.56 -7.25
N ARG A 3 -15.99 -30.38 -6.24
CA ARG A 3 -16.87 -30.66 -5.11
C ARG A 3 -17.12 -29.32 -4.40
N GLY A 4 -18.37 -28.88 -4.36
CA GLY A 4 -18.74 -27.71 -3.57
C GLY A 4 -18.79 -28.11 -2.10
N ASP A 5 -17.98 -27.47 -1.28
CA ASP A 5 -18.06 -27.62 0.17
C ASP A 5 -19.32 -26.92 0.67
N SER A 6 -20.15 -27.64 1.42
CA SER A 6 -21.35 -27.08 2.05
C SER A 6 -21.05 -26.64 3.48
N TYR A 7 -21.32 -25.37 3.79
CA TYR A 7 -21.18 -24.82 5.13
C TYR A 7 -22.55 -24.51 5.72
N SER A 8 -22.81 -24.98 6.94
CA SER A 8 -24.05 -24.69 7.67
C SER A 8 -23.87 -23.43 8.51
N ILE A 9 -24.73 -22.44 8.29
CA ILE A 9 -24.77 -21.20 9.07
C ILE A 9 -25.93 -21.33 10.06
N THR A 10 -25.61 -21.38 11.35
CA THR A 10 -26.59 -21.66 12.42
C THR A 10 -27.20 -20.41 13.05
N THR A 11 -26.73 -19.23 12.66
CA THR A 11 -27.15 -17.94 13.21
C THR A 11 -28.02 -17.16 12.23
N LEU A 12 -28.97 -16.40 12.77
CA LEU A 12 -29.82 -15.46 12.03
C LEU A 12 -29.29 -14.01 12.14
N ASN A 13 -28.21 -13.79 12.90
CA ASN A 13 -27.62 -12.47 13.06
C ASN A 13 -26.75 -12.14 11.84
N LEU A 14 -27.14 -11.11 11.09
CA LEU A 14 -26.43 -10.69 9.88
C LEU A 14 -24.93 -10.47 10.08
N LYS A 15 -24.49 -9.88 11.20
CA LYS A 15 -23.06 -9.66 11.47
C LYS A 15 -22.32 -10.98 11.66
N GLU A 16 -22.92 -11.92 12.36
CA GLU A 16 -22.32 -13.24 12.60
C GLU A 16 -22.28 -14.07 11.31
N ILE A 17 -23.33 -14.00 10.49
CA ILE A 17 -23.37 -14.61 9.14
C ILE A 17 -22.19 -14.08 8.31
N VAL A 18 -22.02 -12.77 8.23
CA VAL A 18 -20.93 -12.14 7.46
C VAL A 18 -19.57 -12.59 8.01
N THR A 19 -19.37 -12.56 9.33
CA THR A 19 -18.12 -13.02 9.96
C THR A 19 -17.82 -14.49 9.63
N GLN A 20 -18.82 -15.37 9.71
CA GLN A 20 -18.66 -16.78 9.36
C GLN A 20 -18.26 -16.93 7.88
N ILE A 21 -18.97 -16.26 6.96
CA ILE A 21 -18.66 -16.33 5.52
C ILE A 21 -17.23 -15.82 5.24
N LEU A 22 -16.84 -14.68 5.81
CA LEU A 22 -15.51 -14.13 5.58
C LEU A 22 -14.41 -15.00 6.20
N SER A 23 -14.70 -15.72 7.28
CA SER A 23 -13.76 -16.67 7.88
C SER A 23 -13.45 -17.87 6.98
N LEU A 24 -14.35 -18.20 6.03
CA LEU A 24 -14.16 -19.26 5.04
C LEU A 24 -13.27 -18.84 3.88
N LEU A 25 -13.15 -17.53 3.62
CA LEU A 25 -12.22 -17.04 2.60
C LEU A 25 -10.77 -17.32 3.04
N PRO A 26 -9.87 -17.68 2.10
CA PRO A 26 -8.46 -17.82 2.43
C PRO A 26 -7.91 -16.50 2.96
N ASP A 27 -6.94 -16.59 3.87
CA ASP A 27 -6.18 -15.40 4.26
C ASP A 27 -5.32 -14.92 3.07
N LEU A 28 -4.91 -13.66 3.12
CA LEU A 28 -3.99 -13.10 2.14
C LEU A 28 -2.65 -13.86 2.20
N SER A 29 -2.02 -14.03 1.05
CA SER A 29 -0.75 -14.75 0.94
C SER A 29 0.35 -14.06 1.75
N LEU A 30 1.11 -14.85 2.51
CA LEU A 30 2.28 -14.36 3.23
C LEU A 30 3.45 -14.18 2.25
N VAL A 31 4.06 -13.00 2.27
CA VAL A 31 5.20 -12.63 1.44
C VAL A 31 6.46 -12.70 2.31
N THR A 32 7.46 -13.46 1.85
CA THR A 32 8.77 -13.53 2.50
C THR A 32 9.65 -12.37 2.07
N GLU A 33 10.74 -12.13 2.79
CA GLU A 33 11.72 -11.09 2.44
C GLU A 33 12.32 -11.28 1.04
N ASP A 34 12.77 -12.49 0.70
CA ASP A 34 13.30 -12.82 -0.62
C ASP A 34 12.26 -12.56 -1.73
N HIS A 35 11.00 -12.93 -1.49
CA HIS A 35 9.93 -12.68 -2.45
C HIS A 35 9.67 -11.18 -2.61
N LEU A 36 9.67 -10.41 -1.50
CA LEU A 36 9.49 -8.96 -1.55
C LEU A 36 10.63 -8.27 -2.31
N GLN A 37 11.87 -8.70 -2.12
CA GLN A 37 13.02 -8.15 -2.86
C GLN A 37 12.90 -8.45 -4.36
N LYS A 38 12.59 -9.70 -4.73
CA LYS A 38 12.36 -10.11 -6.13
C LYS A 38 11.24 -9.32 -6.78
N LEU A 39 10.14 -9.10 -6.05
CA LEU A 39 9.01 -8.29 -6.46
C LEU A 39 9.43 -6.84 -6.74
N ARG A 40 10.15 -6.21 -5.81
CA ARG A 40 10.61 -4.81 -5.98
C ARG A 40 11.54 -4.67 -7.18
N ASN A 41 12.42 -5.64 -7.42
CA ASN A 41 13.30 -5.64 -8.59
C ASN A 41 12.51 -5.86 -9.89
N HIS A 42 11.60 -6.82 -9.90
CA HIS A 42 10.76 -7.10 -11.07
C HIS A 42 9.90 -5.90 -11.46
N LEU A 43 9.34 -5.16 -10.49
CA LEU A 43 8.59 -3.92 -10.75
C LEU A 43 9.45 -2.82 -11.38
N LYS A 44 10.76 -2.78 -11.13
CA LYS A 44 11.66 -1.79 -11.75
C LYS A 44 12.04 -2.14 -13.19
N GLU A 45 12.18 -3.43 -13.47
CA GLU A 45 12.71 -3.92 -14.75
C GLU A 45 11.63 -4.21 -15.78
N SER A 46 10.44 -4.59 -15.33
CA SER A 46 9.38 -5.09 -16.19
C SER A 46 8.28 -4.05 -16.37
N LEU A 47 8.12 -3.62 -17.62
CA LEU A 47 6.80 -3.27 -18.18
C LEU A 47 5.87 -4.51 -17.99
N VAL A 48 4.58 -4.60 -18.23
CA VAL A 48 3.77 -5.81 -17.87
C VAL A 48 3.73 -6.29 -16.40
N ALA A 49 4.63 -5.92 -15.48
CA ALA A 49 4.54 -6.32 -14.08
C ALA A 49 3.28 -5.74 -13.41
N LYS A 50 2.55 -6.59 -12.68
CA LYS A 50 1.37 -6.19 -11.92
C LYS A 50 1.79 -5.47 -10.63
N PRO A 51 1.15 -4.33 -10.28
CA PRO A 51 1.37 -3.66 -8.99
C PRO A 51 0.97 -4.57 -7.81
N TRP A 52 1.56 -4.30 -6.65
CA TRP A 52 1.34 -5.08 -5.43
C TRP A 52 0.80 -4.21 -4.30
N LEU A 53 -0.28 -4.65 -3.68
CA LEU A 53 -0.70 -4.17 -2.37
C LEU A 53 -0.15 -5.11 -1.31
N ILE A 54 0.61 -4.57 -0.36
CA ILE A 54 1.13 -5.35 0.77
C ILE A 54 0.65 -4.75 2.09
N HIS A 55 0.02 -5.60 2.89
CA HIS A 55 -0.36 -5.31 4.26
C HIS A 55 0.75 -5.74 5.21
N PHE A 56 1.47 -4.77 5.76
CA PHE A 56 2.51 -4.95 6.77
C PHE A 56 1.88 -4.99 8.16
N PHE A 57 2.14 -6.06 8.90
CA PHE A 57 1.54 -6.29 10.21
C PHE A 57 2.56 -6.87 11.19
N ASP A 58 2.21 -6.82 12.48
CA ASP A 58 2.93 -7.49 13.56
C ASP A 58 1.94 -8.48 14.21
N GLN A 59 2.39 -9.68 14.56
CA GLN A 59 1.50 -10.72 15.13
C GLN A 59 0.85 -10.33 16.47
N THR A 60 1.38 -9.31 17.15
CA THR A 60 0.88 -8.82 18.45
C THR A 60 -0.43 -8.05 18.33
N ASN A 61 -0.76 -7.52 17.15
CA ASN A 61 -1.94 -6.70 16.91
C ASN A 61 -2.85 -7.35 15.85
N SER A 62 -3.02 -8.67 15.96
CA SER A 62 -3.78 -9.53 15.05
C SER A 62 -5.30 -9.37 15.25
N GLU A 63 -5.84 -8.17 15.06
CA GLU A 63 -7.21 -8.13 14.54
C GLU A 63 -7.17 -8.84 13.19
N LYS A 64 -7.74 -10.06 13.15
CA LYS A 64 -7.99 -10.77 11.90
C LYS A 64 -9.06 -9.97 11.19
N ASP A 65 -8.66 -8.96 10.45
CA ASP A 65 -9.59 -8.17 9.65
C ASP A 65 -10.05 -9.03 8.47
N LEU A 66 -11.10 -9.81 8.75
CA LEU A 66 -11.74 -10.72 7.81
C LEU A 66 -12.26 -9.99 6.57
N ASP A 67 -12.52 -8.68 6.67
CA ASP A 67 -12.93 -7.85 5.54
C ASP A 67 -11.83 -7.80 4.46
N LEU A 68 -10.55 -7.73 4.87
CA LEU A 68 -9.41 -7.67 3.96
C LEU A 68 -9.26 -8.92 3.08
N ARG A 69 -9.83 -10.06 3.48
CA ARG A 69 -9.82 -11.29 2.66
C ARG A 69 -10.60 -11.14 1.35
N LYS A 70 -11.40 -10.09 1.20
CA LYS A 70 -12.05 -9.72 -0.07
C LYS A 70 -11.09 -9.10 -1.09
N LEU A 71 -9.96 -8.53 -0.64
CA LEU A 71 -9.05 -7.77 -1.52
C LEU A 71 -8.58 -8.55 -2.75
N PRO A 72 -8.19 -9.85 -2.67
CA PRO A 72 -7.73 -10.60 -3.84
C PRO A 72 -8.80 -10.74 -4.93
N SER A 73 -10.09 -10.85 -4.56
CA SER A 73 -11.18 -10.93 -5.54
C SER A 73 -11.59 -9.56 -6.08
N MET A 74 -11.38 -8.50 -5.31
CA MET A 74 -11.64 -7.11 -5.73
C MET A 74 -10.51 -6.52 -6.61
N LEU A 75 -9.30 -7.10 -6.53
CA LEU A 75 -8.08 -6.58 -7.15
C LEU A 75 -7.41 -7.64 -8.05
N THR A 76 -8.17 -8.28 -8.95
CA THR A 76 -7.68 -9.37 -9.83
C THR A 76 -6.53 -8.98 -10.77
N ASP A 77 -6.41 -7.70 -11.10
CA ASP A 77 -5.33 -7.16 -11.94
C ASP A 77 -4.09 -6.75 -11.13
N TYR A 78 -4.13 -6.95 -9.83
CA TYR A 78 -3.05 -6.64 -8.89
C TYR A 78 -2.69 -7.88 -8.09
N ASN A 79 -1.53 -7.84 -7.47
CA ASN A 79 -1.16 -8.83 -6.48
C ASN A 79 -1.44 -8.27 -5.09
N VAL A 80 -1.94 -9.13 -4.19
CA VAL A 80 -2.26 -8.75 -2.81
C VAL A 80 -1.58 -9.74 -1.89
N GLY A 81 -0.85 -9.23 -0.90
CA GLY A 81 -0.16 -10.06 0.08
C GLY A 81 -0.03 -9.38 1.43
N ARG A 82 0.54 -10.11 2.38
CA ARG A 82 0.85 -9.63 3.71
C ARG A 82 2.31 -9.89 4.05
N PHE A 83 2.89 -9.02 4.86
CA PHE A 83 4.26 -9.15 5.32
C PHE A 83 4.32 -9.01 6.84
N ASP A 84 4.96 -9.98 7.50
CA ASP A 84 5.15 -9.95 8.94
C ASP A 84 6.45 -9.21 9.28
N CYS A 85 6.33 -8.03 9.87
CA CYS A 85 7.51 -7.26 10.26
C CYS A 85 8.28 -7.88 11.43
N LEU A 86 7.68 -8.79 12.21
CA LEU A 86 8.40 -9.49 13.27
C LEU A 86 9.36 -10.55 12.71
N SER A 87 9.05 -11.15 11.55
CA SER A 87 9.94 -12.14 10.93
C SER A 87 11.17 -11.51 10.27
N SER A 88 11.04 -10.29 9.74
CA SER A 88 12.12 -9.53 9.09
C SER A 88 12.02 -8.04 9.42
N PRO A 89 12.46 -7.60 10.63
CA PRO A 89 12.29 -6.20 11.07
C PRO A 89 13.01 -5.18 10.19
N ASN A 90 14.17 -5.54 9.65
CA ASN A 90 14.99 -4.65 8.82
C ASN A 90 14.24 -4.19 7.57
N VAL A 91 13.49 -5.09 6.92
CA VAL A 91 12.66 -4.75 5.76
C VAL A 91 11.68 -3.63 6.07
N CYS A 92 11.03 -3.70 7.23
CA CYS A 92 10.07 -2.69 7.64
C CYS A 92 10.74 -1.39 8.09
N ASN A 93 11.91 -1.48 8.74
CA ASN A 93 12.71 -0.30 9.12
C ASN A 93 13.23 0.46 7.88
N ASP A 94 13.71 -0.26 6.86
CA ASP A 94 14.21 0.31 5.60
C ASP A 94 13.08 0.97 4.78
N LEU A 95 11.85 0.49 4.96
CA LEU A 95 10.64 1.11 4.40
C LEU A 95 10.03 2.16 5.35
N TYR A 96 10.66 2.45 6.48
CA TYR A 96 10.20 3.42 7.49
C TYR A 96 8.79 3.12 8.06
N ILE A 97 8.45 1.84 8.22
CA ILE A 97 7.17 1.37 8.75
C ILE A 97 7.21 1.29 10.27
N PHE A 98 7.00 2.43 10.94
CA PHE A 98 7.02 2.51 12.40
C PHE A 98 5.66 2.27 13.05
N LYS A 99 4.56 2.48 12.30
CA LYS A 99 3.20 2.22 12.76
C LYS A 99 2.60 1.07 11.97
N LYS A 100 2.10 0.06 12.69
CA LYS A 100 1.37 -1.08 12.11
C LYS A 100 -0.08 -1.13 12.61
N PRO A 101 -1.01 -1.71 11.84
CA PRO A 101 -0.81 -2.18 10.46
C PRO A 101 -0.60 -1.03 9.47
N ALA A 102 0.14 -1.31 8.39
CA ALA A 102 0.38 -0.38 7.29
C ALA A 102 0.09 -1.05 5.95
N PHE A 103 -0.41 -0.28 5.00
CA PHE A 103 -0.65 -0.75 3.64
C PHE A 103 0.20 0.06 2.68
N ILE A 104 1.02 -0.64 1.90
CA ILE A 104 1.86 -0.02 0.87
C ILE A 104 1.45 -0.57 -0.48
N LEU A 105 1.22 0.35 -1.41
CA LEU A 105 1.03 0.06 -2.82
C LEU A 105 2.38 0.20 -3.53
N PHE A 106 2.99 -0.93 -3.89
CA PHE A 106 4.14 -0.98 -4.79
C PHE A 106 3.66 -0.92 -6.23
N LYS A 107 4.03 0.16 -6.91
CA LYS A 107 3.56 0.48 -8.25
C LYS A 107 4.43 -0.17 -9.31
N ARG A 108 3.87 -0.28 -10.51
CA ARG A 108 4.60 -0.74 -11.70
C ARG A 108 5.83 0.13 -12.05
N SER A 109 5.89 1.37 -11.59
CA SER A 109 7.07 2.23 -11.80
C SER A 109 8.25 1.91 -10.87
N GLY A 110 8.12 0.91 -9.98
CA GLY A 110 9.08 0.63 -8.91
C GLY A 110 8.96 1.57 -7.70
N HIS A 111 8.11 2.60 -7.78
CA HIS A 111 7.80 3.50 -6.66
C HIS A 111 6.72 2.91 -5.77
N HIS A 112 6.55 3.48 -4.59
CA HIS A 112 5.51 3.05 -3.67
C HIS A 112 4.76 4.24 -3.07
N GLU A 113 3.58 3.96 -2.53
CA GLU A 113 2.77 4.91 -1.75
C GLU A 113 2.17 4.21 -0.53
N PHE A 114 2.14 4.91 0.59
CA PHE A 114 1.42 4.50 1.80
C PHE A 114 -0.07 4.85 1.69
N TYR A 115 -0.91 3.96 2.21
CA TYR A 115 -2.33 4.23 2.41
C TYR A 115 -2.60 4.67 3.86
N TYR A 116 -3.21 5.85 4.00
CA TYR A 116 -3.49 6.49 5.29
C TYR A 116 -4.99 6.57 5.63
N GLY A 117 -5.86 6.00 4.78
CA GLY A 117 -7.31 6.07 4.95
C GLY A 117 -7.87 5.02 5.90
N ARG A 118 -9.19 4.83 5.85
CA ARG A 118 -9.90 3.81 6.63
C ARG A 118 -9.52 2.42 6.15
N GLN A 119 -9.23 1.51 7.06
CA GLN A 119 -8.77 0.16 6.74
C GLN A 119 -9.94 -0.77 6.42
N THR A 120 -10.76 -0.41 5.42
CA THR A 120 -11.80 -1.29 4.86
C THR A 120 -11.34 -1.81 3.50
N SER A 121 -11.76 -3.02 3.14
CA SER A 121 -11.45 -3.62 1.82
C SER A 121 -11.88 -2.72 0.66
N ASN A 122 -13.03 -2.05 0.78
CA ASN A 122 -13.54 -1.12 -0.23
C ASN A 122 -12.68 0.14 -0.38
N ASP A 123 -12.37 0.80 0.73
CA ASP A 123 -11.57 2.04 0.68
C ASP A 123 -10.15 1.74 0.19
N ILE A 124 -9.55 0.63 0.62
CA ILE A 124 -8.22 0.18 0.18
C ILE A 124 -8.24 -0.20 -1.31
N ALA A 125 -9.22 -0.99 -1.77
CA ALA A 125 -9.32 -1.38 -3.17
C ALA A 125 -9.58 -0.18 -4.09
N GLY A 126 -10.35 0.81 -3.63
CA GLY A 126 -10.51 2.10 -4.33
C GLY A 126 -9.17 2.82 -4.49
N PHE A 127 -8.42 2.96 -3.39
CA PHE A 127 -7.09 3.56 -3.41
C PHE A 127 -6.13 2.87 -4.40
N VAL A 128 -6.08 1.53 -4.39
CA VAL A 128 -5.21 0.76 -5.30
C VAL A 128 -5.58 1.01 -6.76
N ARG A 129 -6.87 0.83 -7.12
CA ARG A 129 -7.34 1.02 -8.50
C ARG A 129 -7.04 2.42 -9.02
N ASP A 130 -7.23 3.43 -8.19
CA ASP A 130 -7.02 4.81 -8.59
C ASP A 130 -5.53 5.13 -8.76
N ASN A 131 -4.63 4.54 -7.98
CA ASN A 131 -3.27 5.08 -7.81
C ASN A 131 -2.13 4.14 -8.19
N ALA A 132 -2.41 2.87 -8.51
CA ALA A 132 -1.37 1.91 -8.88
C ALA A 132 -0.55 2.30 -10.13
N PHE A 133 -1.10 3.18 -10.96
CA PHE A 133 -0.44 3.73 -12.16
C PHE A 133 -0.19 5.24 -12.07
N SER A 134 -0.39 5.86 -10.90
CA SER A 134 -0.07 7.29 -10.74
C SER A 134 1.46 7.48 -10.66
N PRO A 135 2.00 8.59 -11.19
CA PRO A 135 3.44 8.86 -11.15
C PRO A 135 3.93 9.40 -9.80
N LEU A 136 3.02 9.67 -8.85
CA LEU A 136 3.35 10.14 -7.50
C LEU A 136 4.26 9.14 -6.77
N ARG A 137 5.24 9.62 -6.01
CA ARG A 137 6.23 8.76 -5.33
C ARG A 137 6.36 9.16 -3.87
N THR A 138 6.41 8.19 -2.96
CA THR A 138 6.93 8.45 -1.61
C THR A 138 8.44 8.62 -1.68
N LEU A 139 8.94 9.77 -1.20
CA LEU A 139 10.36 10.10 -1.18
C LEU A 139 10.90 9.98 0.24
N THR A 140 12.13 9.47 0.31
CA THR A 140 12.93 9.30 1.53
C THR A 140 14.24 10.07 1.39
N PRO A 141 15.03 10.27 2.46
CA PRO A 141 16.31 10.97 2.38
C PRO A 141 17.27 10.39 1.33
N SER A 142 17.24 9.07 1.08
CA SER A 142 18.10 8.44 0.06
C SER A 142 17.74 8.82 -1.37
N ASP A 143 16.53 9.32 -1.62
CA ASP A 143 16.07 9.71 -2.96
C ASP A 143 16.52 11.14 -3.32
N PHE A 144 16.79 12.00 -2.33
CA PHE A 144 17.08 13.42 -2.55
C PHE A 144 18.32 13.73 -3.39
N PRO A 145 19.41 12.94 -3.36
CA PRO A 145 20.51 13.11 -4.31
C PRO A 145 20.04 13.02 -5.77
N SER A 146 19.12 12.10 -6.08
CA SER A 146 18.54 11.97 -7.43
C SER A 146 17.54 13.07 -7.76
N VAL A 147 16.74 13.51 -6.78
CA VAL A 147 15.80 14.63 -6.94
C VAL A 147 16.53 15.91 -7.33
N LYS A 148 17.71 16.18 -6.75
CA LYS A 148 18.50 17.39 -7.00
C LYS A 148 19.18 17.40 -8.38
N THR A 149 19.41 16.24 -8.97
CA THR A 149 20.12 16.09 -10.24
C THR A 149 19.21 15.67 -11.40
N ASP A 150 17.91 15.49 -11.15
CA ASP A 150 16.95 15.13 -12.18
C ASP A 150 16.80 16.25 -13.23
N SER A 151 16.72 15.85 -14.49
CA SER A 151 16.45 16.74 -15.62
C SER A 151 15.10 17.46 -15.54
N LYS A 152 14.13 16.88 -14.81
CA LYS A 152 12.78 17.41 -14.67
C LYS A 152 12.57 17.99 -13.28
N PRO A 153 11.84 19.11 -13.17
CA PRO A 153 11.53 19.69 -11.88
C PRO A 153 10.66 18.73 -11.05
N PHE A 154 10.79 18.84 -9.72
CA PHE A 154 9.94 18.14 -8.77
C PHE A 154 8.97 19.12 -8.10
N ILE A 155 7.73 18.68 -7.92
CA ILE A 155 6.80 19.25 -6.94
C ILE A 155 6.72 18.25 -5.80
N ILE A 156 7.07 18.70 -4.59
CA ILE A 156 7.14 17.86 -3.40
C ILE A 156 6.14 18.36 -2.36
N ASP A 157 5.26 17.47 -1.92
CA ASP A 157 4.36 17.70 -0.78
C ASP A 157 5.02 17.20 0.50
N PHE A 158 5.46 18.14 1.35
CA PHE A 158 5.99 17.86 2.68
C PHE A 158 4.82 17.84 3.65
N PHE A 159 4.39 16.66 4.06
CA PHE A 159 3.11 16.47 4.74
C PHE A 159 3.26 15.68 6.04
N SER A 160 2.16 15.61 6.79
CA SER A 160 2.00 14.71 7.93
C SER A 160 0.68 13.95 7.80
N PRO A 161 0.66 12.63 8.08
CA PRO A 161 -0.57 11.85 8.05
C PRO A 161 -1.57 12.24 9.16
N PHE A 162 -1.15 13.04 10.14
CA PHE A 162 -1.99 13.55 11.23
C PHE A 162 -2.48 14.98 11.00
N CYS A 163 -2.20 15.56 9.83
CA CYS A 163 -2.64 16.89 9.43
C CYS A 163 -3.87 16.78 8.53
N PRO A 164 -5.10 17.10 9.00
CA PRO A 164 -6.30 16.96 8.18
C PRO A 164 -6.27 17.76 6.86
N PRO A 165 -5.81 19.03 6.83
CA PRO A 165 -5.65 19.76 5.57
C PRO A 165 -4.72 19.06 4.58
N CYS A 166 -3.61 18.49 5.08
CA CYS A 166 -2.66 17.75 4.27
C CYS A 166 -3.30 16.49 3.68
N MET A 167 -4.09 15.77 4.48
CA MET A 167 -4.82 14.59 4.01
C MET A 167 -5.94 14.93 3.02
N HIS A 168 -6.52 16.13 3.08
CA HIS A 168 -7.44 16.63 2.06
C HIS A 168 -6.73 17.02 0.75
N LEU A 169 -5.48 17.49 0.82
CA LEU A 169 -4.68 17.83 -0.36
C LEU A 169 -4.21 16.58 -1.13
N LEU A 170 -3.80 15.53 -0.43
CA LEU A 170 -3.17 14.35 -1.02
C LEU A 170 -3.94 13.73 -2.21
N PRO A 171 -5.28 13.57 -2.19
CA PRO A 171 -6.05 13.13 -3.35
C PRO A 171 -5.97 14.08 -4.56
N GLU A 172 -6.00 15.40 -4.34
CA GLU A 172 -5.87 16.40 -5.39
C GLU A 172 -4.45 16.44 -5.95
N PHE A 173 -3.44 16.25 -5.08
CA PHE A 173 -2.04 16.12 -5.47
C PHE A 173 -1.81 14.91 -6.39
N ARG A 174 -2.44 13.76 -6.07
CA ARG A 174 -2.45 12.59 -6.96
C ARG A 174 -3.10 12.89 -8.30
N LYS A 175 -4.24 13.59 -8.33
CA LYS A 175 -4.91 13.97 -9.59
C LYS A 175 -4.03 14.89 -10.43
N ALA A 176 -3.36 15.86 -9.81
CA ALA A 176 -2.41 16.75 -10.48
C ALA A 176 -1.26 15.94 -11.09
N SER A 177 -0.66 15.01 -10.34
CA SER A 177 0.43 14.16 -10.84
C SER A 177 0.05 13.37 -12.10
N LYS A 178 -1.21 12.92 -12.21
CA LYS A 178 -1.71 12.19 -13.39
C LYS A 178 -1.96 13.10 -14.61
N ARG A 179 -2.20 14.40 -14.40
CA ARG A 179 -2.58 15.36 -15.45
C ARG A 179 -1.39 16.09 -16.06
N VAL A 180 -0.34 16.34 -15.27
CA VAL A 180 0.80 17.18 -15.68
C VAL A 180 1.72 16.50 -16.70
N ASN A 181 1.36 15.30 -17.18
CA ASN A 181 2.16 14.47 -18.07
C ASN A 181 3.59 14.29 -17.53
N ASP A 182 4.49 13.81 -18.37
CA ASP A 182 5.87 13.48 -17.99
C ASP A 182 6.79 14.73 -17.94
N GLN A 183 6.24 15.91 -17.63
CA GLN A 183 6.98 17.18 -17.59
C GLN A 183 7.54 17.51 -16.20
N VAL A 184 6.86 17.06 -15.15
CA VAL A 184 7.18 17.38 -13.75
C VAL A 184 7.04 16.11 -12.93
N ASN A 185 8.01 15.86 -12.05
CA ASN A 185 7.94 14.76 -11.10
C ASN A 185 7.15 15.16 -9.86
N PHE A 186 6.43 14.22 -9.26
CA PHE A 186 5.65 14.45 -8.05
C PHE A 186 6.14 13.54 -6.93
N GLY A 187 6.40 14.13 -5.76
CA GLY A 187 6.87 13.41 -4.58
C GLY A 187 6.11 13.80 -3.32
N THR A 188 5.99 12.89 -2.36
CA THR A 188 5.53 13.18 -0.99
C THR A 188 6.61 12.82 0.00
N VAL A 189 6.81 13.64 1.02
CA VAL A 189 7.70 13.37 2.16
C VAL A 189 6.89 13.41 3.44
N ASP A 190 6.88 12.31 4.19
CA ASP A 190 6.25 12.26 5.51
C ASP A 190 7.19 12.88 6.56
N CYS A 191 6.88 14.08 7.01
CA CYS A 191 7.68 14.82 7.99
C CYS A 191 7.62 14.24 9.41
N THR A 192 6.66 13.34 9.68
CA THR A 192 6.63 12.61 10.97
C THR A 192 7.68 11.51 11.02
N VAL A 193 8.15 11.07 9.84
CA VAL A 193 9.18 10.06 9.65
C VAL A 193 10.54 10.72 9.35
N HIS A 194 10.56 11.74 8.49
CA HIS A 194 11.77 12.38 7.99
C HIS A 194 11.90 13.82 8.49
N GLN A 195 11.84 14.01 9.81
CA GLN A 195 11.85 15.34 10.43
C GLN A 195 13.04 16.21 9.98
N GLN A 196 14.26 15.63 9.93
CA GLN A 196 15.46 16.36 9.52
C GLN A 196 15.36 16.89 8.09
N LEU A 197 14.75 16.12 7.19
CA LEU A 197 14.60 16.50 5.79
C LEU A 197 13.61 17.68 5.63
N CYS A 198 12.58 17.75 6.47
CA CYS A 198 11.60 18.83 6.44
C CYS A 198 12.05 20.11 7.16
N GLN A 199 13.17 20.07 7.89
CA GLN A 199 13.74 21.21 8.61
C GLN A 199 14.92 21.88 7.88
N GLN A 200 15.43 21.25 6.82
CA GLN A 200 16.49 21.79 5.95
C GLN A 200 15.93 22.85 5.00
#